data_AF-A0A963MZG5-F1
#
_entry.id   AF-A0A963MZG5-F1
#
_cell.length_a   1.000
_cell.length_b   1.000
_cell.length_c   1.000
_cell.angle_alpha   90.00
_cell.angle_beta   90.00
_cell.angle_gamma   90.00
#
_symmetry.space_group_name_H-M   'P 1'
#
loop_
_entity.id
_entity.type
_entity.pdbx_description
1 polymer ?
#
loop_
_entity_poly.entity_id
_entity_poly.type
_entity_poly.pdbx_seq_one_letter_code
_entity_poly.pdbx_strand_id
1 'polypeptide(L)'
;MPSPRSLTFALYTHWDVVESLVLLARDFPVFEREQVLAVIARSDPTLEAARREEILRQMVTADLIQPVARSDALELHSQVVLFVRGLTREHELGLSEVLRARIAAITNASARLAEGLEKNKADLMRSAAQKLSELFRQIGGQLDQDRHAILELAERAKSADANVPLARRYAEVLDAYDNYVEPMAGMMDSGPDGTFYRHLEHAEQTLDHAVETLEVRGALYTQRLAMRQVAFQAKELRRLGR
;
A
#
# COMPACT_ATOMS: atom_id res chain seq x y z
N MET A 1 13.55 -20.19 -7.52
CA MET A 1 13.70 -18.99 -6.69
C MET A 1 15.16 -18.59 -6.72
N PRO A 2 15.47 -17.32 -7.02
CA PRO A 2 16.86 -16.85 -7.06
C PRO A 2 17.44 -16.90 -5.64
N SER A 3 18.74 -17.17 -5.54
CA SER A 3 19.42 -17.14 -4.25
C SER A 3 19.41 -15.69 -3.71
N PRO A 4 19.27 -15.47 -2.39
CA PRO A 4 19.27 -14.12 -1.83
C PRO A 4 20.52 -13.31 -2.21
N ARG A 5 21.69 -13.95 -2.28
CA ARG A 5 22.95 -13.33 -2.69
C ARG A 5 22.95 -12.89 -4.16
N SER A 6 22.40 -13.70 -5.07
CA SER A 6 22.34 -13.34 -6.49
C SER A 6 21.38 -12.19 -6.74
N LEU A 7 20.28 -12.12 -5.97
CA LEU A 7 19.33 -11.01 -6.05
C LEU A 7 19.96 -9.69 -5.58
N THR A 8 20.66 -9.69 -4.43
CA THR A 8 21.36 -8.50 -3.92
C THR A 8 22.44 -8.01 -4.89
N PHE A 9 23.18 -8.92 -5.52
CA PHE A 9 24.18 -8.58 -6.52
C PHE A 9 23.55 -8.00 -7.80
N ALA A 10 22.44 -8.58 -8.27
CA ALA A 10 21.71 -8.07 -9.43
C ALA A 10 21.11 -6.68 -9.16
N LEU A 11 20.59 -6.45 -7.95
CA LEU A 11 20.10 -5.14 -7.51
C LEU A 11 21.21 -4.10 -7.47
N TYR A 12 22.38 -4.45 -6.93
CA TYR A 12 23.54 -3.56 -6.95
C TYR A 12 23.97 -3.21 -8.38
N THR A 13 23.95 -4.19 -9.29
CA THR A 13 24.41 -4.00 -10.69
C THR A 13 23.46 -3.14 -11.52
N HIS A 14 22.16 -3.17 -11.22
CA HIS A 14 21.13 -2.47 -11.98
C HIS A 14 20.37 -1.44 -11.15
N TRP A 15 20.98 -0.92 -10.08
CA TRP A 15 20.33 -0.10 -9.07
C TRP A 15 19.60 1.11 -9.67
N ASP A 16 20.29 1.92 -10.48
CA ASP A 16 19.74 3.17 -11.02
C ASP A 16 18.48 2.95 -11.88
N VAL A 17 18.46 1.83 -12.63
CA VAL A 17 17.32 1.43 -13.44
C VAL A 17 16.18 0.93 -12.56
N VAL A 18 16.48 0.08 -11.58
CA VAL A 18 15.47 -0.49 -10.67
C VAL A 18 14.83 0.60 -9.82
N GLU A 19 15.62 1.50 -9.26
CA GLU A 19 15.14 2.65 -8.48
C GLU A 19 14.18 3.51 -9.31
N SER A 20 14.59 3.88 -10.53
CA SER A 20 13.75 4.65 -11.47
C SER A 20 12.44 3.93 -11.82
N LEU A 21 12.47 2.62 -12.02
CA LEU A 21 11.27 1.82 -12.29
C LEU A 21 10.35 1.73 -11.08
N VAL A 22 10.90 1.60 -9.86
CA VAL A 22 10.13 1.54 -8.61
C VAL A 22 9.37 2.85 -8.35
N LEU A 23 10.00 3.99 -8.68
CA LEU A 23 9.36 5.31 -8.63
C LEU A 23 8.16 5.39 -9.60
N LEU A 24 8.38 5.01 -10.86
CA LEU A 24 7.33 5.02 -11.88
C LEU A 24 6.22 4.00 -11.58
N ALA A 25 6.53 2.92 -10.87
CA ALA A 25 5.57 1.90 -10.47
C ALA A 25 4.53 2.39 -9.46
N ARG A 26 4.70 3.61 -8.92
CA ARG A 26 3.67 4.29 -8.11
C ARG A 26 2.43 4.62 -8.94
N ASP A 27 2.64 5.12 -10.15
CA ASP A 27 1.57 5.57 -11.04
C ASP A 27 1.15 4.47 -12.03
N PHE A 28 2.10 3.62 -12.44
CA PHE A 28 1.89 2.57 -13.44
C PHE A 28 2.45 1.22 -12.96
N PRO A 29 1.61 0.28 -12.47
CA PRO A 29 2.10 -0.98 -11.92
C PRO A 29 2.68 -1.95 -12.97
N VAL A 30 2.43 -1.68 -14.25
CA VAL A 30 2.84 -2.51 -15.39
C VAL A 30 3.47 -1.61 -16.44
N PHE A 31 4.54 -2.08 -17.06
CA PHE A 31 5.32 -1.36 -18.06
C PHE A 31 5.32 -2.08 -19.40
N GLU A 32 5.24 -1.31 -20.48
CA GLU A 32 5.56 -1.83 -21.81
C GLU A 32 7.07 -2.01 -21.96
N ARG A 33 7.50 -2.97 -22.79
CA ARG A 33 8.92 -3.23 -23.04
C ARG A 33 9.70 -1.98 -23.45
N GLU A 34 9.11 -1.17 -24.32
CA GLU A 34 9.71 0.09 -24.79
C GLU A 34 9.91 1.10 -23.65
N GLN A 35 9.01 1.12 -22.66
CA GLN A 35 9.11 2.02 -21.52
C GLN A 35 10.28 1.63 -20.61
N VAL A 36 10.49 0.33 -20.39
CA VAL A 36 11.64 -0.17 -19.61
C VAL A 36 12.95 0.14 -20.33
N LEU A 37 13.02 -0.08 -21.64
CA LEU A 37 14.20 0.28 -22.45
C LEU A 37 14.48 1.79 -22.44
N ALA A 38 13.44 2.63 -22.42
CA ALA A 38 13.59 4.07 -22.27
C ALA A 38 14.13 4.46 -20.88
N VAL A 39 13.75 3.75 -19.81
CA VAL A 39 14.32 3.95 -18.47
C VAL A 39 15.80 3.55 -18.43
N ILE A 40 16.16 2.41 -19.04
CA ILE A 40 17.56 1.98 -19.16
C ILE A 40 18.38 3.03 -19.94
N ALA A 41 17.84 3.53 -21.05
CA ALA A 41 18.49 4.55 -21.86
C ALA A 41 18.65 5.90 -21.14
N ARG A 42 17.74 6.23 -20.20
CA ARG A 42 17.89 7.42 -19.35
C ARG A 42 18.97 7.26 -18.30
N SER A 43 19.12 6.05 -17.77
CA SER A 43 20.13 5.73 -16.74
C SER A 43 21.54 5.72 -17.33
N ASP A 44 21.70 5.25 -18.58
CA ASP A 44 22.94 5.37 -19.34
C ASP A 44 22.65 5.71 -20.83
N PRO A 45 22.76 7.01 -21.19
CA PRO A 45 22.51 7.49 -22.55
C PRO A 45 23.48 6.98 -23.61
N THR A 46 24.67 6.51 -23.19
CA THR A 46 25.74 6.09 -24.12
C THR A 46 25.61 4.64 -24.60
N LEU A 47 24.72 3.87 -23.98
CA LEU A 47 24.50 2.47 -24.34
C LEU A 47 23.87 2.32 -25.73
N GLU A 48 24.41 1.41 -26.53
CA GLU A 48 23.78 0.97 -27.77
C GLU A 48 22.49 0.18 -27.51
N ALA A 49 21.57 0.20 -28.48
CA ALA A 49 20.27 -0.49 -28.37
C ALA A 49 20.41 -1.99 -28.08
N ALA A 50 21.40 -2.66 -28.68
CA ALA A 50 21.67 -4.08 -28.43
C ALA A 50 22.06 -4.37 -26.97
N ARG A 51 22.82 -3.46 -26.35
CA ARG A 51 23.26 -3.59 -24.96
C ARG A 51 22.14 -3.31 -23.97
N ARG A 52 21.23 -2.39 -24.29
CA ARG A 52 20.01 -2.12 -23.49
C ARG A 52 19.10 -3.35 -23.42
N GLU A 53 18.91 -4.02 -24.55
CA GLU A 53 18.17 -5.29 -24.64
C GLU A 53 18.85 -6.44 -23.87
N GLU A 54 20.17 -6.44 -23.82
CA GLU A 54 20.92 -7.39 -22.99
C GLU A 54 20.69 -7.14 -21.49
N ILE A 55 20.74 -5.88 -21.05
CA ILE A 55 20.46 -5.51 -19.65
C ILE A 55 19.02 -5.89 -19.27
N LEU A 56 18.03 -5.60 -20.13
CA LEU A 56 16.65 -6.00 -19.88
C LEU A 56 16.53 -7.53 -19.71
N ARG A 57 17.17 -8.31 -20.58
CA ARG A 57 17.19 -9.78 -20.44
C ARG A 57 17.88 -10.24 -19.16
N GLN A 58 18.95 -9.58 -18.74
CA GLN A 58 19.63 -9.88 -17.47
C GLN A 58 18.71 -9.59 -16.28
N MET A 59 17.98 -8.48 -16.29
CA MET A 59 17.01 -8.15 -15.24
C MET A 59 15.86 -9.15 -15.15
N VAL A 60 15.35 -9.64 -16.29
CA VAL A 60 14.33 -10.69 -16.33
C VAL A 60 14.90 -12.03 -15.83
N THR A 61 16.11 -12.38 -16.25
CA THR A 61 16.78 -13.63 -15.84
C THR A 61 17.11 -13.62 -14.34
N ALA A 62 17.37 -12.45 -13.76
CA ALA A 62 17.64 -12.26 -12.34
C ALA A 62 16.37 -12.16 -11.47
N ASP A 63 15.18 -12.37 -12.04
CA ASP A 63 13.88 -12.21 -11.38
C ASP A 63 13.64 -10.81 -10.79
N LEU A 64 14.26 -9.76 -11.35
CA LEU A 64 13.99 -8.37 -10.97
C LEU A 64 12.70 -7.86 -11.63
N ILE A 65 12.49 -8.27 -12.88
CA ILE A 65 11.33 -7.96 -13.71
C ILE A 65 10.70 -9.28 -14.15
N GLN A 66 9.38 -9.37 -14.11
CA GLN A 66 8.62 -10.54 -14.53
C GLN A 66 7.71 -10.19 -15.71
N PRO A 67 7.60 -11.08 -16.72
CA PRO A 67 6.61 -10.90 -17.77
C PRO A 67 5.21 -11.19 -17.23
N VAL A 68 4.25 -10.32 -17.55
CA VAL A 68 2.85 -10.50 -17.17
C VAL A 68 2.23 -11.59 -18.04
N ALA A 69 1.55 -12.55 -17.40
CA ALA A 69 0.91 -13.63 -18.12
C ALA A 69 -0.09 -13.10 -19.17
N ARG A 70 0.03 -13.57 -20.41
CA ARG A 70 -0.83 -13.24 -21.56
C ARG A 70 -0.66 -11.81 -22.13
N SER A 71 0.44 -11.13 -21.82
CA SER A 71 0.84 -9.86 -22.44
C SER A 71 2.35 -9.84 -22.72
N ASP A 72 2.83 -8.88 -23.51
CA ASP A 72 4.27 -8.55 -23.63
C ASP A 72 4.71 -7.50 -22.58
N ALA A 73 3.80 -7.19 -21.66
CA ALA A 73 4.03 -6.24 -20.58
C ALA A 73 4.86 -6.85 -19.44
N LEU A 74 5.57 -5.97 -18.74
CA LEU A 74 6.55 -6.28 -17.72
C LEU A 74 6.13 -5.66 -16.38
N GLU A 75 6.28 -6.42 -15.30
CA GLU A 75 6.06 -5.96 -13.93
C GLU A 75 7.31 -6.15 -13.09
N LEU A 76 7.55 -5.24 -12.14
CA LEU A 76 8.62 -5.45 -11.16
C LEU A 76 8.21 -6.55 -10.18
N HIS A 77 9.15 -7.41 -9.82
CA HIS A 77 8.89 -8.43 -8.82
C HIS A 77 8.46 -7.78 -7.49
N SER A 78 7.33 -8.19 -6.92
CA SER A 78 6.74 -7.57 -5.73
C SER A 78 7.71 -7.46 -4.54
N GLN A 79 8.51 -8.51 -4.28
CA GLN A 79 9.55 -8.50 -3.25
C GLN A 79 10.67 -7.48 -3.53
N VAL A 80 11.03 -7.26 -4.80
CA VAL A 80 12.03 -6.26 -5.19
C VAL A 80 11.49 -4.85 -4.96
N VAL A 81 10.23 -4.60 -5.32
CA VAL A 81 9.56 -3.32 -5.04
C VAL A 81 9.56 -3.02 -3.54
N LEU A 82 9.15 -3.99 -2.72
CA LEU A 82 9.13 -3.84 -1.26
C LEU A 82 10.54 -3.58 -0.69
N PHE A 83 11.54 -4.33 -1.16
CA PHE A 83 12.92 -4.21 -0.71
C PHE A 83 13.54 -2.86 -1.09
N VAL A 84 13.40 -2.42 -2.34
CA VAL A 84 13.95 -1.17 -2.84
C VAL A 84 13.26 0.03 -2.17
N ARG A 85 11.93 0.02 -2.01
CA ARG A 85 11.21 1.05 -1.24
C ARG A 85 11.64 1.10 0.23
N GLY A 86 12.05 -0.03 0.80
CA GLY A 86 12.64 -0.07 2.15
C GLY A 86 14.05 0.55 2.20
N LEU A 87 14.82 0.45 1.10
CA LEU A 87 16.17 1.01 1.00
C LEU A 87 16.20 2.50 0.64
N THR A 88 15.32 2.97 -0.23
CA THR A 88 15.31 4.36 -0.73
C THR A 88 14.66 5.36 0.24
N ARG A 89 14.28 4.93 1.45
CA ARG A 89 13.55 5.74 2.45
C ARG A 89 12.28 6.43 1.90
N GLU A 90 11.78 6.02 0.72
CA GLU A 90 10.58 6.56 0.11
C GLU A 90 9.27 6.25 0.87
N HIS A 91 9.36 5.46 1.95
CA HIS A 91 8.20 5.22 2.81
C HIS A 91 7.68 6.49 3.50
N GLU A 92 8.43 7.60 3.58
CA GLU A 92 8.01 8.73 4.42
C GLU A 92 7.04 9.72 3.73
N LEU A 93 7.04 9.83 2.39
CA LEU A 93 6.31 10.92 1.70
C LEU A 93 5.10 10.48 0.85
N GLY A 94 4.78 9.18 0.83
CA GLY A 94 3.59 8.64 0.16
C GLY A 94 2.51 8.09 1.09
N LEU A 95 2.81 7.95 2.38
CA LEU A 95 2.09 7.02 3.24
C LEU A 95 0.78 7.60 3.83
N SER A 96 0.78 8.90 4.16
CA SER A 96 -0.42 9.65 4.55
C SER A 96 -1.37 9.84 3.36
N GLU A 97 -0.85 10.17 2.18
CA GLU A 97 -1.66 10.29 0.95
C GLU A 97 -2.26 8.95 0.50
N VAL A 98 -1.52 7.85 0.65
CA VAL A 98 -2.05 6.49 0.42
C VAL A 98 -3.16 6.18 1.42
N LEU A 99 -3.00 6.54 2.69
CA LEU A 99 -4.05 6.36 3.69
C LEU A 99 -5.27 7.23 3.37
N ARG A 100 -5.09 8.51 2.99
CA ARG A 100 -6.18 9.40 2.52
C ARG A 100 -6.92 8.81 1.33
N ALA A 101 -6.20 8.32 0.32
CA ALA A 101 -6.80 7.70 -0.86
C ALA A 101 -7.60 6.43 -0.49
N ARG A 102 -7.10 5.62 0.45
CA ARG A 102 -7.82 4.43 0.96
C ARG A 102 -9.07 4.82 1.75
N ILE A 103 -9.03 5.89 2.53
CA ILE A 103 -10.21 6.44 3.23
C ILE A 103 -11.26 6.95 2.23
N ALA A 104 -10.84 7.65 1.18
CA ALA A 104 -11.73 8.06 0.10
C ALA A 104 -12.35 6.84 -0.62
N ALA A 105 -11.56 5.78 -0.83
CA ALA A 105 -12.04 4.53 -1.40
C ALA A 105 -13.06 3.81 -0.51
N ILE A 106 -12.90 3.86 0.83
CA ILE A 106 -13.91 3.36 1.78
C ILE A 106 -15.23 4.08 1.55
N THR A 107 -15.20 5.42 1.50
CA THR A 107 -16.42 6.23 1.30
C THR A 107 -17.15 5.85 0.01
N ASN A 108 -16.41 5.70 -1.09
CA ASN A 108 -16.98 5.27 -2.37
C ASN A 108 -17.55 3.84 -2.31
N ALA A 109 -16.86 2.91 -1.64
CA ALA A 109 -17.34 1.54 -1.50
C ALA A 109 -18.59 1.45 -0.60
N SER A 110 -18.66 2.24 0.47
CA SER A 110 -19.85 2.37 1.33
C SER A 110 -21.04 2.95 0.55
N ALA A 111 -20.83 4.00 -0.25
CA ALA A 111 -21.88 4.55 -1.11
C ALA A 111 -22.42 3.51 -2.11
N ARG A 112 -21.53 2.73 -2.73
CA ARG A 112 -21.92 1.63 -3.64
C ARG A 112 -22.67 0.51 -2.92
N LEU A 113 -22.31 0.22 -1.67
CA LEU A 113 -23.03 -0.76 -0.85
C LEU A 113 -24.46 -0.26 -0.55
N ALA A 114 -24.60 1.00 -0.15
CA ALA A 114 -25.90 1.63 0.09
C ALA A 114 -26.78 1.64 -1.18
N GLU A 115 -26.20 2.04 -2.33
CA GLU A 115 -26.89 1.99 -3.62
C GLU A 115 -27.34 0.55 -3.98
N GLY A 116 -26.49 -0.43 -3.71
CA GLY A 116 -26.80 -1.85 -3.92
C GLY A 116 -27.96 -2.32 -3.05
N LEU A 117 -28.07 -1.80 -1.83
CA LEU A 117 -29.14 -2.10 -0.90
C LEU A 117 -30.48 -1.49 -1.33
N GLU A 118 -30.47 -0.22 -1.71
CA GLU A 118 -31.65 0.50 -2.22
C GLU A 118 -32.20 -0.15 -3.49
N LYS A 119 -31.31 -0.42 -4.47
CA LYS A 119 -31.69 -1.02 -5.76
C LYS A 119 -31.85 -2.54 -5.70
N ASN A 120 -31.67 -3.14 -4.52
CA ASN A 120 -31.74 -4.59 -4.29
C ASN A 120 -30.83 -5.41 -5.23
N LYS A 121 -29.64 -4.89 -5.54
CA LYS A 121 -28.66 -5.52 -6.44
C LYS A 121 -27.62 -6.32 -5.64
N ALA A 122 -27.85 -7.63 -5.52
CA ALA A 122 -27.00 -8.53 -4.74
C ALA A 122 -25.52 -8.52 -5.16
N ASP A 123 -25.23 -8.45 -6.46
CA ASP A 123 -23.84 -8.44 -6.95
C ASP A 123 -23.12 -7.13 -6.66
N LEU A 124 -23.85 -6.01 -6.66
CA LEU A 124 -23.29 -4.70 -6.28
C LEU A 124 -22.94 -4.69 -4.78
N MET A 125 -23.85 -5.18 -3.94
CA MET A 125 -23.61 -5.31 -2.50
C MET A 125 -22.41 -6.22 -2.22
N ARG A 126 -22.32 -7.38 -2.89
CA ARG A 126 -21.22 -8.34 -2.71
C ARG A 126 -19.88 -7.73 -3.09
N SER A 127 -19.78 -7.11 -4.28
CA SER A 127 -18.54 -6.50 -4.76
C SER A 127 -18.10 -5.31 -3.89
N ALA A 128 -19.05 -4.49 -3.44
CA ALA A 128 -18.77 -3.38 -2.53
C ALA A 128 -18.24 -3.88 -1.17
N ALA A 129 -18.86 -4.90 -0.59
CA ALA A 129 -18.41 -5.49 0.67
C ALA A 129 -17.04 -6.17 0.56
N GLN A 130 -16.76 -6.88 -0.54
CA GLN A 130 -15.43 -7.42 -0.82
C GLN A 130 -14.39 -6.32 -0.90
N LYS A 131 -14.71 -5.19 -1.54
CA LYS A 131 -13.81 -4.05 -1.63
C LYS A 131 -13.55 -3.41 -0.27
N LEU A 132 -14.59 -3.24 0.54
CA LEU A 132 -14.46 -2.76 1.93
C LEU A 132 -13.56 -3.69 2.75
N SER A 133 -13.77 -5.00 2.67
CA SER A 133 -12.94 -6.00 3.35
C SER A 133 -11.46 -5.91 2.97
N GLU A 134 -11.18 -5.76 1.67
CA GLU A 134 -9.83 -5.58 1.16
C GLU A 134 -9.18 -4.30 1.71
N LEU A 135 -9.91 -3.18 1.66
CA LEU A 135 -9.44 -1.89 2.15
C LEU A 135 -9.14 -1.93 3.65
N PHE A 136 -10.01 -2.52 4.46
CA PHE A 136 -9.80 -2.65 5.91
C PHE A 136 -8.55 -3.47 6.23
N ARG A 137 -8.35 -4.59 5.54
CA ARG A 137 -7.15 -5.41 5.71
C ARG A 137 -5.88 -4.66 5.31
N GLN A 138 -5.92 -3.91 4.21
CA GLN A 138 -4.78 -3.12 3.72
C GLN A 138 -4.40 -1.99 4.69
N ILE A 139 -5.40 -1.28 5.23
CA ILE A 139 -5.18 -0.21 6.21
C ILE A 139 -4.66 -0.80 7.52
N GLY A 140 -5.26 -1.87 8.03
CA GLY A 140 -4.80 -2.52 9.26
C GLY A 140 -3.36 -3.02 9.16
N GLY A 141 -2.99 -3.64 8.04
CA GLY A 141 -1.60 -4.07 7.81
C GLY A 141 -0.62 -2.92 7.69
N GLN A 142 -1.03 -1.82 7.05
CA GLN A 142 -0.22 -0.60 6.96
C GLN A 142 0.03 -0.02 8.36
N LEU A 143 -1.03 0.24 9.14
CA LEU A 143 -0.88 0.79 10.50
C LEU A 143 0.00 -0.07 11.42
N ASP A 144 -0.07 -1.40 11.30
CA ASP A 144 0.78 -2.29 12.08
C ASP A 144 2.25 -2.22 11.65
N GLN A 145 2.51 -2.23 10.34
CA GLN A 145 3.84 -2.05 9.78
C GLN A 145 4.45 -0.71 10.22
N ASP A 146 3.65 0.35 10.19
CA ASP A 146 4.06 1.70 10.51
C ASP A 146 4.42 1.84 11.99
N ARG A 147 3.61 1.23 12.86
CA ARG A 147 3.92 1.12 14.29
C ARG A 147 5.29 0.45 14.51
N HIS A 148 5.57 -0.64 13.79
CA HIS A 148 6.86 -1.32 13.90
C HIS A 148 8.02 -0.46 13.40
N ALA A 149 7.85 0.23 12.27
CA ALA A 149 8.87 1.12 11.71
C ALA A 149 9.22 2.27 12.68
N ILE A 150 8.22 2.89 13.31
CA ILE A 150 8.41 3.95 14.31
C ILE A 150 9.16 3.41 15.54
N LEU A 151 8.79 2.22 16.04
CA LEU A 151 9.46 1.61 17.18
C LEU A 151 10.93 1.28 16.87
N GLU A 152 11.21 0.76 15.68
CA GLU A 152 12.59 0.51 15.24
C GLU A 152 13.41 1.79 15.08
N LEU A 153 12.82 2.86 14.56
CA LEU A 153 13.46 4.18 14.49
C LEU A 153 13.81 4.69 15.89
N ALA A 154 12.88 4.60 16.83
CA ALA A 154 13.11 5.00 18.22
C ALA A 154 14.21 4.18 18.90
N GLU A 155 14.21 2.85 18.71
CA GLU A 155 15.25 1.97 19.28
C GLU A 155 16.62 2.17 18.62
N ARG A 156 16.68 2.46 17.31
CA ARG A 156 17.92 2.86 16.62
C ARG A 156 18.48 4.17 17.17
N ALA A 157 17.64 5.18 17.36
CA ALA A 157 18.06 6.46 17.94
C ALA A 157 18.58 6.31 19.38
N LYS A 158 17.98 5.39 20.16
CA LYS A 158 18.36 5.09 21.55
C LYS A 158 19.64 4.27 21.66
N SER A 159 19.84 3.32 20.76
CA SER A 159 21.03 2.45 20.70
C SER A 159 22.21 3.06 19.94
N ALA A 160 21.99 4.20 19.26
CA ALA A 160 23.05 4.94 18.58
C ALA A 160 24.14 5.38 19.56
N ASP A 161 25.38 5.22 19.09
CA ASP A 161 26.61 5.41 19.86
C ASP A 161 26.61 6.72 20.66
N ALA A 162 27.03 6.68 21.92
CA ALA A 162 26.95 7.83 22.84
C ALA A 162 27.78 9.04 22.38
N ASN A 163 28.72 8.80 21.45
CA ASN A 163 29.56 9.82 20.81
C ASN A 163 28.86 10.65 19.74
N VAL A 164 27.65 10.27 19.31
CA VAL A 164 26.85 11.06 18.35
C VAL A 164 26.05 12.13 19.11
N PRO A 165 26.10 13.41 18.71
CA PRO A 165 25.30 14.46 19.32
C PRO A 165 23.80 14.13 19.32
N LEU A 166 23.11 14.39 20.43
CA LEU A 166 21.70 14.03 20.63
C LEU A 166 20.78 14.55 19.51
N ALA A 167 20.99 15.79 19.07
CA ALA A 167 20.23 16.39 17.97
C ALA A 167 20.35 15.60 16.66
N ARG A 168 21.49 14.95 16.41
CA ARG A 168 21.72 14.14 15.22
C ARG A 168 21.22 12.70 15.39
N ARG A 169 21.18 12.18 16.62
CA ARG A 169 20.59 10.87 16.95
C ARG A 169 19.07 10.84 16.77
N TYR A 170 18.40 11.94 17.11
CA TYR A 170 16.95 12.06 17.04
C TYR A 170 16.44 12.79 15.78
N ALA A 171 17.32 13.24 14.89
CA ALA A 171 16.92 13.93 13.67
C ALA A 171 15.95 13.10 12.81
N GLU A 172 16.25 11.81 12.59
CA GLU A 172 15.38 10.90 11.82
C GLU A 172 14.06 10.60 12.55
N VAL A 173 14.07 10.60 13.89
CA VAL A 173 12.84 10.40 14.69
C VAL A 173 11.94 11.63 14.62
N LEU A 174 12.53 12.83 14.66
CA LEU A 174 11.79 14.10 14.57
C LEU A 174 11.23 14.31 13.16
N ASP A 175 12.00 13.97 12.13
CA ASP A 175 11.53 14.06 10.74
C ASP A 175 10.37 13.09 10.45
N ALA A 176 10.46 11.86 10.96
CA ALA A 176 9.35 10.91 10.91
C ALA A 176 8.15 11.37 11.76
N TYR A 177 8.38 12.10 12.85
CA TYR A 177 7.31 12.65 13.66
C TYR A 177 6.53 13.72 12.89
N ASP A 178 7.22 14.71 12.33
CA ASP A 178 6.63 15.86 11.64
C ASP A 178 5.96 15.45 10.32
N ASN A 179 6.61 14.59 9.52
CA ASN A 179 6.11 14.25 8.19
C ASN A 179 5.09 13.11 8.18
N TYR A 180 4.98 12.34 9.26
CA TYR A 180 4.20 11.12 9.25
C TYR A 180 3.35 10.89 10.50
N VAL A 181 3.93 10.95 11.71
CA VAL A 181 3.16 10.74 12.95
C VAL A 181 2.14 11.85 13.18
N GLU A 182 2.52 13.11 13.02
CA GLU A 182 1.63 14.26 13.23
C GLU A 182 0.47 14.30 12.20
N PRO A 183 0.69 14.13 10.88
CA PRO A 183 -0.40 14.03 9.91
C PRO A 183 -1.34 12.86 10.17
N MET A 184 -0.82 11.70 10.57
CA MET A 184 -1.65 10.57 10.95
C MET A 184 -2.44 10.85 12.23
N ALA A 185 -1.82 11.44 13.25
CA ALA A 185 -2.49 11.81 14.48
C ALA A 185 -3.64 12.79 14.22
N GLY A 186 -3.45 13.76 13.32
CA GLY A 186 -4.53 14.65 12.88
C GLY A 186 -5.64 13.92 12.13
N MET A 187 -5.31 12.96 11.25
CA MET A 187 -6.32 12.17 10.54
C MET A 187 -7.10 11.20 11.44
N MET A 188 -6.42 10.65 12.45
CA MET A 188 -6.97 9.76 13.47
C MET A 188 -7.53 10.53 14.67
N ASP A 189 -7.53 11.87 14.66
CA ASP A 189 -8.14 12.60 15.76
C ASP A 189 -9.63 12.23 15.85
N SER A 190 -10.15 12.15 17.07
CA SER A 190 -11.59 12.02 17.31
C SER A 190 -12.28 13.39 17.33
N GLY A 191 -11.51 14.48 17.25
CA GLY A 191 -11.97 15.85 17.09
C GLY A 191 -12.61 16.17 15.72
N PRO A 192 -13.12 17.40 15.54
CA PRO A 192 -13.84 17.83 14.33
C PRO A 192 -12.99 17.79 13.04
N ASP A 193 -11.66 17.82 13.15
CA ASP A 193 -10.73 17.77 12.02
C ASP A 193 -10.34 16.33 11.62
N GLY A 194 -10.70 15.33 12.43
CA GLY A 194 -10.42 13.93 12.19
C GLY A 194 -11.38 13.29 11.20
N THR A 195 -10.83 12.72 10.12
CA THR A 195 -11.64 12.16 9.02
C THR A 195 -11.73 10.63 9.08
N PHE A 196 -10.70 9.95 9.59
CA PHE A 196 -10.60 8.49 9.55
C PHE A 196 -11.75 7.79 10.27
N TYR A 197 -11.96 8.14 11.55
CA TYR A 197 -12.98 7.50 12.39
C TYR A 197 -14.39 7.72 11.88
N ARG A 198 -14.69 8.93 11.38
CA ARG A 198 -16.00 9.27 10.85
C ARG A 198 -16.35 8.43 9.62
N HIS A 199 -15.40 8.27 8.68
CA HIS A 199 -15.62 7.46 7.49
C HIS A 199 -15.73 5.97 7.82
N LEU A 200 -14.94 5.48 8.77
CA LEU A 200 -15.01 4.09 9.21
C LEU A 200 -16.32 3.79 9.94
N GLU A 201 -16.78 4.71 10.82
CA GLU A 201 -18.06 4.59 11.50
C GLU A 201 -19.24 4.65 10.51
N HIS A 202 -19.18 5.51 9.50
CA HIS A 202 -20.19 5.52 8.46
C HIS A 202 -20.23 4.21 7.65
N ALA A 203 -19.06 3.64 7.34
CA ALA A 203 -18.97 2.34 6.67
C ALA A 203 -19.54 1.21 7.56
N GLU A 204 -19.22 1.22 8.85
CA GLU A 204 -19.75 0.29 9.87
C GLU A 204 -21.28 0.37 9.92
N GLN A 205 -21.85 1.56 10.07
CA GLN A 205 -23.31 1.79 10.09
C GLN A 205 -23.98 1.31 8.80
N THR A 206 -23.36 1.55 7.65
CA THR A 206 -23.90 1.09 6.35
C THR A 206 -23.92 -0.44 6.26
N LEU A 207 -22.88 -1.11 6.77
CA LEU A 207 -22.81 -2.58 6.80
C LEU A 207 -23.82 -3.17 7.78
N ASP A 208 -23.96 -2.59 8.97
CA ASP A 208 -24.95 -3.04 9.96
C ASP A 208 -26.38 -2.86 9.42
N HIS A 209 -26.69 -1.71 8.79
CA HIS A 209 -27.97 -1.48 8.12
C HIS A 209 -28.24 -2.47 6.96
N ALA A 210 -27.21 -2.81 6.19
CA ALA A 210 -27.32 -3.82 5.14
C ALA A 210 -27.64 -5.21 5.72
N VAL A 211 -27.03 -5.59 6.85
CA VAL A 211 -27.34 -6.85 7.55
C VAL A 211 -28.80 -6.90 8.00
N GLU A 212 -29.29 -5.85 8.66
CA GLU A 212 -30.68 -5.75 9.13
C GLU A 212 -31.68 -5.82 7.97
N THR A 213 -31.41 -5.07 6.89
CA THR A 213 -32.28 -5.05 5.72
C THR A 213 -32.31 -6.41 5.01
N LEU A 214 -31.17 -7.09 4.89
CA LEU A 214 -31.10 -8.45 4.34
C LEU A 214 -31.82 -9.47 5.23
N GLU A 215 -31.81 -9.27 6.55
CA GLU A 215 -32.56 -10.09 7.50
C GLU A 215 -34.07 -9.92 7.34
N VAL A 216 -34.57 -8.68 7.27
CA VAL A 216 -35.99 -8.39 7.04
C VAL A 216 -36.47 -8.92 5.68
N ARG A 217 -35.63 -8.83 4.64
CA ARG A 217 -35.97 -9.31 3.28
C ARG A 217 -35.83 -10.84 3.10
N GLY A 218 -35.39 -11.58 4.12
CA GLY A 218 -35.21 -13.03 4.02
C GLY A 218 -34.09 -13.46 3.08
N ALA A 219 -33.04 -12.66 2.95
CA ALA A 219 -31.90 -12.97 2.08
C ALA A 219 -31.10 -14.19 2.57
N LEU A 220 -30.29 -14.77 1.67
CA LEU A 220 -29.51 -15.97 1.96
C LEU A 220 -28.58 -15.77 3.16
N TYR A 221 -28.48 -16.79 4.01
CA TYR A 221 -27.61 -16.77 5.20
C TYR A 221 -26.16 -16.43 4.85
N THR A 222 -25.65 -16.95 3.73
CA THR A 222 -24.28 -16.68 3.26
C THR A 222 -24.04 -15.21 2.92
N GLN A 223 -25.04 -14.52 2.36
CA GLN A 223 -24.95 -13.09 2.07
C GLN A 223 -24.94 -12.26 3.36
N ARG A 224 -25.81 -12.60 4.31
CA ARG A 224 -25.83 -11.97 5.64
C ARG A 224 -24.51 -12.17 6.38
N LEU A 225 -23.96 -13.38 6.36
CA LEU A 225 -22.70 -13.72 7.02
C LEU A 225 -21.53 -12.93 6.44
N ALA A 226 -21.47 -12.78 5.11
CA ALA A 226 -20.44 -11.99 4.46
C ALA A 226 -20.47 -10.51 4.91
N MET A 227 -21.65 -9.88 4.92
CA MET A 227 -21.78 -8.49 5.39
C MET A 227 -21.37 -8.34 6.86
N ARG A 228 -21.77 -9.30 7.71
CA ARG A 228 -21.43 -9.31 9.15
C ARG A 228 -19.93 -9.47 9.39
N GLN A 229 -19.24 -10.30 8.61
CA GLN A 229 -17.78 -10.45 8.71
C GLN A 229 -17.06 -9.14 8.38
N VAL A 230 -17.52 -8.43 7.34
CA VAL A 230 -16.93 -7.14 6.94
C VAL A 230 -17.23 -6.05 7.98
N ALA A 231 -18.43 -6.05 8.59
CA ALA A 231 -18.76 -5.16 9.71
C ALA A 231 -17.84 -5.40 10.92
N PHE A 232 -17.54 -6.66 11.23
CA PHE A 232 -16.60 -7.01 12.30
C PHE A 232 -15.18 -6.51 12.01
N GLN A 233 -14.71 -6.62 10.77
CA GLN A 233 -13.40 -6.07 10.36
C GLN A 233 -13.32 -4.55 10.53
N ALA A 234 -14.40 -3.82 10.22
CA ALA A 234 -14.46 -2.38 10.47
C ALA A 234 -14.34 -2.05 11.96
N LYS A 235 -15.04 -2.81 12.82
CA LYS A 235 -15.00 -2.67 14.29
C LYS A 235 -13.60 -2.94 14.87
N GLU A 236 -12.92 -3.98 14.39
CA GLU A 236 -11.54 -4.28 14.80
C GLU A 236 -10.55 -3.20 14.34
N LEU A 237 -10.69 -2.71 13.11
CA LEU A 237 -9.84 -1.63 12.61
C LEU A 237 -10.02 -0.33 13.42
N ARG A 238 -11.26 -0.02 13.83
CA ARG A 238 -11.58 1.11 14.70
C ARG A 238 -10.92 0.97 16.07
N ARG A 239 -10.84 -0.26 16.59
CA ARG A 239 -10.16 -0.55 17.85
C ARG A 239 -8.65 -0.37 17.74
N LEU A 240 -8.04 -0.74 16.60
CA LEU A 240 -6.59 -0.60 16.37
C LEU A 240 -6.13 0.86 16.29
N GLY A 241 -6.98 1.78 15.85
CA GLY A 241 -6.63 3.20 15.81
C GLY A 241 -6.63 3.90 17.18
N ARG A 242 -7.28 3.31 18.19
CA ARG A 242 -7.43 3.91 19.54
C ARG A 242 -6.27 3.50 20.44
#